data_AF-A0A0Q7SXL0-F1
#
_entry.id   AF-A0A0Q7SXL0-F1
#
_cell.length_a   1.000
_cell.length_b   1.000
_cell.length_c   1.000
_cell.angle_alpha   90.00
_cell.angle_beta   90.00
_cell.angle_gamma   90.00
#
_symmetry.space_group_name_H-M   'P 1'
#
loop_
_entity.id
_entity.type
_entity.pdbx_description
1 polymer ?
#
loop_
_entity_poly.entity_id
_entity_poly.type
_entity_poly.pdbx_seq_one_letter_code
_entity_poly.pdbx_strand_id
1 'polypeptide(L)'
;MKSTNFSTPSAELDARVTRFGLRVAAGLTERNAALPHDVSERLRFAREQALARAAKARAASIAVVGSAAPAAVQMGSTLALNGGPRGAGGNGLWAKLGSALPLVLLLAGLLLMQRGQVNEQIAAAAEVDTALLSDNLPPAAFSDPGFAEFLRDGEE
;
A
#
# COMPACT_ATOMS: atom_id res chain seq x y z
N MET A 1 -30.76 -38.47 13.70
CA MET A 1 -30.24 -37.11 13.94
C MET A 1 -29.17 -36.85 12.87
N LYS A 2 -29.49 -36.08 11.82
CA LYS A 2 -28.54 -35.77 10.75
C LYS A 2 -28.53 -34.25 10.61
N SER A 3 -27.56 -33.61 11.25
CA SER A 3 -27.31 -32.17 11.17
C SER A 3 -26.73 -31.86 9.78
N THR A 4 -27.55 -31.26 8.93
CA THR A 4 -27.10 -30.64 7.68
C THR A 4 -26.35 -29.35 8.04
N ASN A 5 -25.01 -29.42 7.95
CA ASN A 5 -24.15 -28.24 8.03
C ASN A 5 -24.40 -27.36 6.79
N PHE A 6 -25.15 -26.27 6.97
CA PHE A 6 -25.24 -25.22 5.96
C PHE A 6 -23.93 -24.44 5.98
N SER A 7 -23.02 -24.76 5.06
CA SER A 7 -21.85 -23.92 4.81
C SER A 7 -22.35 -22.56 4.34
N THR A 8 -21.94 -21.48 5.01
CA THR A 8 -22.36 -20.14 4.60
C THR A 8 -21.78 -19.83 3.23
N PRO A 9 -22.51 -19.15 2.33
CA PRO A 9 -22.03 -18.83 0.99
C PRO A 9 -20.72 -18.01 1.01
N SER A 10 -20.46 -17.28 2.10
CA SER A 10 -19.19 -16.57 2.32
C SER A 10 -18.01 -17.53 2.54
N ALA A 11 -18.20 -18.64 3.26
CA ALA A 11 -17.13 -19.60 3.53
C ALA A 11 -16.73 -20.36 2.25
N GLU A 12 -17.69 -20.65 1.38
CA GLU A 12 -17.40 -21.25 0.07
C GLU A 12 -16.63 -20.29 -0.85
N LEU A 13 -16.99 -19.01 -0.82
CA LEU A 13 -16.30 -17.97 -1.58
C LEU A 13 -14.86 -17.79 -1.08
N ASP A 14 -14.66 -17.78 0.23
CA ASP A 14 -13.33 -17.71 0.85
C ASP A 14 -12.47 -18.93 0.52
N ALA A 15 -13.05 -20.13 0.51
CA ALA A 15 -12.36 -21.34 0.09
C ALA A 15 -11.95 -21.29 -1.40
N ARG A 16 -12.78 -20.73 -2.28
CA ARG A 16 -12.46 -20.54 -3.71
C ARG A 16 -11.34 -19.52 -3.90
N VAL A 17 -11.41 -18.39 -3.21
CA VAL A 17 -10.37 -17.33 -3.23
C VAL A 17 -9.04 -17.89 -2.72
N THR A 18 -9.06 -18.63 -1.62
CA THR A 18 -7.87 -19.27 -1.06
C THR A 18 -7.23 -20.23 -2.06
N ARG A 19 -8.03 -21.09 -2.71
CA ARG A 19 -7.52 -22.02 -3.74
C ARG A 19 -6.92 -21.28 -4.94
N PHE A 20 -7.56 -20.19 -5.39
CA PHE A 20 -7.02 -19.35 -6.45
C PHE A 20 -5.69 -18.72 -6.05
N GLY A 21 -5.62 -18.11 -4.86
CA GLY A 21 -4.42 -17.51 -4.31
C GLY A 21 -3.27 -18.52 -4.20
N LEU A 22 -3.54 -19.75 -3.75
CA LEU A 22 -2.55 -20.82 -3.68
C LEU A 22 -2.03 -21.24 -5.07
N ARG A 23 -2.90 -21.32 -6.09
CA ARG A 23 -2.46 -21.63 -7.46
C ARG A 23 -1.57 -20.54 -8.05
N VAL A 24 -1.94 -19.28 -7.84
CA VAL A 24 -1.12 -18.14 -8.29
C VAL A 24 0.23 -18.13 -7.57
N ALA A 25 0.23 -18.31 -6.25
CA ALA A 25 1.46 -18.37 -5.46
C ALA A 25 2.37 -19.52 -5.89
N ALA A 26 1.80 -20.69 -6.20
CA ALA A 26 2.55 -21.85 -6.71
C ALA A 26 3.19 -21.54 -8.08
N GLY A 27 2.43 -20.98 -9.02
CA GLY A 27 2.97 -20.61 -10.34
C GLY A 27 4.07 -19.55 -10.26
N LEU A 28 3.91 -18.55 -9.39
CA LEU A 28 4.96 -17.55 -9.12
C LEU A 28 6.21 -18.18 -8.51
N THR A 29 6.04 -19.15 -7.60
CA THR A 29 7.15 -19.86 -6.93
C THR A 29 7.93 -20.72 -7.93
N GLU A 30 7.24 -21.41 -8.83
CA GLU A 30 7.87 -22.23 -9.86
C GLU A 30 8.65 -21.35 -10.85
N ARG A 31 8.04 -20.26 -11.33
CA ARG A 31 8.70 -19.29 -12.20
C ARG A 31 9.89 -18.62 -11.51
N ASN A 32 9.84 -18.43 -10.19
CA ASN A 32 10.93 -17.86 -9.42
C ASN A 32 12.23 -18.69 -9.51
N ALA A 33 12.13 -20.01 -9.68
CA ALA A 33 13.30 -20.89 -9.81
C ALA A 33 14.01 -20.74 -11.17
N ALA A 34 13.36 -20.15 -12.17
CA ALA A 34 13.92 -19.93 -13.51
C ALA A 34 14.58 -18.54 -13.67
N LEU A 35 14.63 -17.72 -12.62
CA LEU A 35 15.23 -16.39 -12.73
C LEU A 35 16.76 -16.44 -12.80
N PRO A 36 17.38 -15.52 -13.56
CA PRO A 36 18.82 -15.27 -13.51
C PRO A 36 19.34 -14.97 -12.10
N HIS A 37 20.60 -15.34 -11.86
CA HIS A 37 21.21 -15.28 -10.53
C HIS A 37 21.26 -13.85 -9.96
N ASP A 38 21.56 -12.85 -10.78
CA ASP A 38 21.60 -11.44 -10.41
C ASP A 38 20.24 -10.93 -9.89
N VAL A 39 19.13 -11.36 -10.51
CA VAL A 39 17.78 -10.96 -10.08
C VAL A 39 17.42 -11.66 -8.77
N SER A 40 17.79 -12.93 -8.60
CA SER A 40 17.56 -13.66 -7.35
C SER A 40 18.27 -13.02 -6.16
N GLU A 41 19.50 -12.53 -6.33
CA GLU A 41 20.25 -11.81 -5.30
C GLU A 41 19.57 -10.47 -4.94
N ARG A 42 19.16 -9.69 -5.94
CA ARG A 42 18.43 -8.42 -5.70
C ARG A 42 17.11 -8.66 -4.96
N LEU A 43 16.38 -9.72 -5.31
CA LEU A 43 15.15 -10.12 -4.62
C LEU A 43 15.42 -10.58 -3.19
N ARG A 44 16.53 -11.30 -2.96
CA ARG A 44 16.95 -11.71 -1.61
C ARG A 44 17.23 -10.49 -0.74
N PHE A 45 18.03 -9.53 -1.21
CA PHE A 45 18.29 -8.28 -0.49
C PHE A 45 17.01 -7.50 -0.23
N ALA A 46 16.12 -7.38 -1.23
CA ALA A 46 14.85 -6.70 -1.08
C ALA A 46 13.96 -7.38 -0.02
N ARG A 47 13.93 -8.72 0.02
CA ARG A 47 13.19 -9.51 1.02
C ARG A 47 13.75 -9.32 2.42
N GLU A 48 15.07 -9.39 2.59
CA GLU A 48 15.72 -9.12 3.88
C GLU A 48 15.41 -7.70 4.38
N GLN A 49 15.46 -6.72 3.48
CA GLN A 49 15.11 -5.33 3.79
C GLN A 49 13.62 -5.17 4.16
N ALA A 50 12.72 -5.83 3.44
CA ALA A 50 11.28 -5.82 3.72
C ALA A 50 10.98 -6.48 5.07
N LEU A 51 11.61 -7.61 5.39
CA LEU A 51 11.48 -8.28 6.68
C LEU A 51 12.05 -7.43 7.82
N ALA A 52 13.18 -6.76 7.63
CA ALA A 52 13.72 -5.83 8.61
C ALA A 52 12.76 -4.64 8.85
N ARG A 53 12.16 -4.08 7.80
CA ARG A 53 11.13 -3.04 7.93
C ARG A 53 9.88 -3.55 8.62
N ALA A 54 9.41 -4.75 8.29
CA ALA A 54 8.25 -5.38 8.91
C ALA A 54 8.50 -5.69 10.40
N ALA A 55 9.70 -6.15 10.76
CA ALA A 55 10.10 -6.37 12.13
C ALA A 55 10.14 -5.06 12.93
N LYS A 56 10.69 -3.98 12.33
CA LYS A 56 10.65 -2.63 12.93
C LYS A 56 9.22 -2.12 13.11
N ALA A 57 8.35 -2.32 12.11
CA ALA A 57 6.95 -1.93 12.18
C ALA A 57 6.19 -2.73 13.26
N ARG A 58 6.44 -4.03 13.38
CA ARG A 58 5.88 -4.87 14.46
C ARG A 58 6.39 -4.48 15.83
N ALA A 59 7.68 -4.17 15.96
CA ALA A 59 8.26 -3.66 17.20
C ALA A 59 7.65 -2.30 17.58
N ALA A 60 7.43 -1.41 16.61
CA ALA A 60 6.73 -0.14 16.81
C ALA A 60 5.26 -0.35 17.19
N SER A 61 4.54 -1.31 16.60
CA SER A 61 3.16 -1.61 16.98
C SER A 61 3.07 -2.25 18.37
N ILE A 62 4.03 -3.07 18.77
CA ILE A 62 4.12 -3.63 20.13
C ILE A 62 4.47 -2.52 21.12
N ALA A 63 5.33 -1.57 20.75
CA ALA A 63 5.60 -0.38 21.55
C ALA A 63 4.35 0.50 21.68
N VAL A 64 3.48 0.60 20.67
CA VAL A 64 2.20 1.33 20.79
C VAL A 64 1.20 0.61 21.70
N VAL A 65 1.21 -0.73 21.74
CA VAL A 65 0.35 -1.51 22.66
C VAL A 65 0.92 -1.55 24.09
N GLY A 66 2.24 -1.53 24.27
CA GLY A 66 2.92 -1.38 25.57
C GLY A 66 3.01 0.06 26.07
N SER A 67 2.88 1.04 25.17
CA SER A 67 2.86 2.48 25.44
C SER A 67 1.46 3.04 25.23
N ALA A 68 0.46 2.33 25.77
CA ALA A 68 -0.71 3.01 26.35
C ALA A 68 -0.33 3.80 27.63
N ALA A 69 0.96 3.90 27.97
CA ALA A 69 1.49 5.05 28.68
C ALA A 69 1.84 6.12 27.63
N PRO A 70 1.32 7.35 27.73
CA PRO A 70 1.76 8.41 26.82
C PRO A 70 3.26 8.55 27.03
N ALA A 71 4.04 8.40 25.96
CA ALA A 71 5.39 8.92 25.93
C ALA A 71 5.24 10.44 26.11
N ALA A 72 5.28 10.88 27.37
CA ALA A 72 5.43 12.26 27.73
C ALA A 72 6.80 12.66 27.21
N VAL A 73 6.84 13.08 25.95
CA VAL A 73 7.84 14.01 25.48
C VAL A 73 7.78 15.13 26.48
N GLN A 74 8.80 15.21 27.33
CA GLN A 74 8.98 16.26 28.31
C GLN A 74 9.39 17.54 27.55
N MET A 75 8.59 17.95 26.56
CA MET A 75 8.53 19.33 26.13
C MET A 75 7.72 20.03 27.21
N GLY A 76 8.39 20.88 27.98
CA GLY A 76 7.77 21.74 28.95
C GLY A 76 6.69 22.60 28.31
N SER A 77 5.47 22.07 28.27
CA SER A 77 4.23 22.81 28.17
C SER A 77 3.15 21.83 28.58
N THR A 78 2.71 21.98 29.82
CA THR A 78 1.57 21.28 30.40
C THR A 78 0.37 21.40 29.48
N LEU A 79 0.04 20.34 28.74
CA LEU A 79 -1.31 20.13 28.23
C LEU A 79 -2.19 19.79 29.44
N ALA A 80 -2.61 20.83 30.16
CA ALA A 80 -3.59 20.73 31.23
C ALA A 80 -4.96 20.46 30.60
N LEU A 81 -5.27 19.18 30.39
CA LEU A 81 -6.61 18.68 30.03
C LEU A 81 -7.60 18.74 31.19
N ASN A 82 -7.22 19.32 32.33
CA ASN A 82 -8.15 19.63 33.40
C ASN A 82 -7.61 20.84 34.17
N GLY A 83 -8.48 21.82 34.41
CA GLY A 83 -8.11 23.09 35.04
C GLY A 83 -7.34 22.92 36.35
N GLY A 84 -6.29 23.72 36.52
CA GLY A 84 -5.58 23.90 37.79
C GLY A 84 -4.39 24.86 37.63
N PRO A 85 -3.83 25.39 38.73
CA PRO A 85 -4.48 26.40 39.57
C PRO A 85 -3.64 27.68 39.67
N ARG A 86 -4.32 28.79 39.96
CA ARG A 86 -3.81 30.10 40.41
C ARG A 86 -3.14 31.01 39.37
N GLY A 87 -3.89 32.04 39.02
CA GLY A 87 -3.36 33.41 39.03
C GLY A 87 -3.13 34.03 37.66
N ALA A 88 -4.19 34.58 37.06
CA ALA A 88 -4.16 35.92 36.45
C ALA A 88 -5.55 36.24 35.88
N GLY A 89 -6.22 37.23 36.46
CA GLY A 89 -7.35 37.87 35.81
C GLY A 89 -6.91 38.46 34.47
N GLY A 90 -7.58 38.08 33.39
CA GLY A 90 -7.25 38.56 32.05
C GLY A 90 -7.84 37.66 30.96
N ASN A 91 -9.09 37.93 30.61
CA ASN A 91 -9.71 37.63 29.31
C ASN A 91 -9.61 36.17 28.82
N GLY A 92 -10.57 35.33 29.23
CA GLY A 92 -10.74 33.94 28.77
C GLY A 92 -10.90 33.72 27.26
N LEU A 93 -10.91 34.78 26.45
CA LEU A 93 -10.83 34.71 24.98
C LEU A 93 -9.41 34.36 24.50
N TRP A 94 -8.36 34.93 25.12
CA TRP A 94 -6.96 34.65 24.75
C TRP A 94 -6.55 33.20 25.08
N ALA A 95 -7.06 32.65 26.20
CA ALA A 95 -6.87 31.25 26.56
C ALA A 95 -7.58 30.29 25.58
N LYS A 96 -8.78 30.64 25.08
CA LYS A 96 -9.49 29.85 24.05
C LYS A 96 -8.75 29.84 22.70
N LEU A 97 -8.20 30.98 22.29
CA LEU A 97 -7.38 31.10 21.08
C LEU A 97 -6.09 30.25 21.18
N GLY A 98 -5.41 30.28 22.32
CA GLY A 98 -4.25 29.42 22.57
C GLY A 98 -4.57 27.92 22.53
N SER A 99 -5.74 27.52 23.03
CA SER A 99 -6.19 26.12 23.01
C SER A 99 -6.66 25.64 21.63
N ALA A 100 -7.14 26.54 20.76
CA ALA A 100 -7.59 26.18 19.41
C ALA A 100 -6.44 25.99 18.41
N LEU A 101 -5.30 26.65 18.66
CA LEU A 101 -4.12 26.61 17.81
C LEU A 101 -3.63 25.18 17.44
N PRO A 102 -3.45 24.23 18.39
CA PRO A 102 -3.02 22.88 18.04
C PRO A 102 -4.04 22.11 17.19
N LEU A 103 -5.34 22.36 17.40
CA LEU A 103 -6.41 21.74 16.60
C LEU A 103 -6.37 22.25 15.15
N VAL A 104 -6.17 23.56 14.96
CA VAL A 104 -6.04 24.16 13.63
C VAL A 104 -4.79 23.64 12.90
N LEU A 105 -3.65 23.55 13.59
CA LEU A 105 -2.42 22.98 13.01
C LEU A 105 -2.61 21.52 12.59
N LEU A 106 -3.34 20.73 13.39
CA LEU A 106 -3.65 19.34 13.07
C LEU A 106 -4.54 19.22 11.83
N LEU A 107 -5.61 20.02 11.72
CA LEU A 107 -6.46 20.05 10.53
C LEU A 107 -5.69 20.55 9.29
N ALA A 108 -4.84 21.57 9.46
CA ALA A 108 -4.03 22.10 8.38
C ALA A 108 -3.01 21.06 7.87
N GLY A 109 -2.32 20.36 8.78
CA GLY A 109 -1.41 19.26 8.44
C GLY A 109 -2.13 18.12 7.73
N LEU A 110 -3.34 17.76 8.19
CA LEU A 110 -4.16 16.72 7.55
C LEU A 110 -4.57 17.09 6.12
N LEU A 111 -5.01 18.32 5.90
CA LEU A 111 -5.37 18.84 4.57
C LEU A 111 -4.15 18.94 3.63
N LEU A 112 -2.99 19.33 4.17
CA LEU A 112 -1.75 19.43 3.41
C LEU A 112 -1.28 18.04 2.95
N MET A 113 -1.35 17.04 3.83
CA MET A 113 -1.04 15.64 3.51
C MET A 113 -2.01 15.07 2.45
N GLN A 114 -3.30 15.41 2.55
CA GLN A 114 -4.32 14.95 1.60
C GLN A 114 -4.06 15.45 0.17
N ARG A 115 -3.44 16.63 -0.01
CA ARG A 115 -3.11 17.17 -1.34
C ARG A 115 -1.90 16.49 -2.03
N GLY A 116 -1.10 15.70 -1.31
CA GLY A 116 0.14 15.12 -1.81
C GLY A 116 0.03 13.83 -2.63
N GLN A 117 -1.17 13.33 -2.93
CA GLN A 117 -1.36 11.99 -3.49
C GLN A 117 -1.62 11.93 -5.02
N VAL A 118 -1.40 13.00 -5.79
CA VAL A 118 -1.91 13.03 -7.19
C VAL A 118 -0.87 12.91 -8.32
N ASN A 119 0.43 13.16 -8.17
CA ASN A 119 1.27 13.40 -9.37
C ASN A 119 2.56 12.58 -9.54
N GLU A 120 2.58 11.27 -9.29
CA GLU A 120 3.73 10.44 -9.72
C GLU A 120 3.40 9.14 -10.49
N GLN A 121 2.14 8.89 -10.86
CA GLN A 121 1.77 7.67 -11.59
C GLN A 121 1.45 7.86 -13.08
N ILE A 122 1.45 9.08 -13.63
CA ILE A 122 0.98 9.32 -15.01
C ILE A 122 2.13 9.51 -16.03
N ALA A 123 3.33 9.94 -15.62
CA ALA A 123 4.42 10.18 -16.58
C ALA A 123 5.22 8.92 -16.95
N ALA A 124 5.34 7.94 -16.04
CA ALA A 124 6.15 6.74 -16.27
C ALA A 124 5.46 5.67 -17.14
N ALA A 125 4.14 5.77 -17.35
CA ALA A 125 3.37 4.80 -18.13
C ALA A 125 3.30 5.12 -19.63
N ALA A 126 3.43 6.40 -20.01
CA ALA A 126 3.27 6.82 -21.40
C ALA A 126 4.51 6.51 -22.27
N GLU A 127 5.71 6.61 -21.70
CA GLU A 127 6.95 6.50 -22.47
C GLU A 127 7.26 5.06 -22.89
N VAL A 128 6.88 4.08 -22.06
CA VAL A 128 7.01 2.63 -22.36
C VAL A 128 6.02 2.18 -23.44
N ASP A 129 4.79 2.71 -23.44
CA ASP A 129 3.74 2.33 -24.39
C ASP A 129 4.03 2.88 -25.79
N THR A 130 4.57 4.10 -25.90
CA THR A 130 5.03 4.62 -27.20
C THR A 130 6.20 3.84 -27.78
N ALA A 131 7.12 3.33 -26.95
CA ALA A 131 8.21 2.50 -27.44
C ALA A 131 7.70 1.13 -27.96
N LEU A 132 6.63 0.60 -27.38
CA LEU A 132 5.95 -0.62 -27.84
C LEU A 132 5.11 -0.40 -29.11
N LEU A 133 4.38 0.72 -29.22
CA LEU A 133 3.55 1.02 -30.40
C LEU A 133 4.33 1.55 -31.61
N SER A 134 5.56 2.06 -31.42
CA SER A 134 6.39 2.60 -32.50
C SER A 134 7.55 1.69 -32.91
N ASP A 135 7.71 0.53 -32.28
CA ASP A 135 8.73 -0.44 -32.66
C ASP A 135 8.40 -0.99 -34.07
N ASN A 136 9.38 -0.91 -34.96
CA ASN A 136 9.22 -1.35 -36.34
C ASN A 136 9.28 -2.87 -36.37
N LEU A 137 8.12 -3.52 -36.57
CA LEU A 137 8.08 -4.96 -36.77
C LEU A 137 8.91 -5.31 -38.02
N PRO A 138 9.95 -6.16 -37.89
CA PRO A 138 10.74 -6.58 -39.03
C PRO A 138 9.81 -7.29 -40.05
N PRO A 139 10.01 -7.10 -41.37
CA PRO A 139 9.11 -7.62 -42.39
C PRO A 139 8.90 -9.14 -42.35
N ALA A 140 9.80 -9.88 -41.70
CA ALA A 140 9.65 -11.31 -41.44
C ALA A 140 8.46 -11.67 -40.52
N ALA A 141 7.97 -10.73 -39.69
CA ALA A 141 6.83 -10.95 -38.79
C ALA A 141 5.49 -11.07 -39.53
N PHE A 142 5.38 -10.51 -40.74
CA PHE A 142 4.20 -10.68 -41.60
C PHE A 142 4.15 -12.03 -42.31
N SER A 143 5.24 -12.79 -42.26
CA SER A 143 5.37 -14.09 -42.93
C SER A 143 5.11 -15.28 -41.99
N ASP A 144 4.66 -15.02 -40.75
CA ASP A 144 4.35 -16.09 -39.80
C ASP A 144 3.09 -16.86 -40.29
N PRO A 145 3.12 -18.21 -40.35
CA PRO A 145 1.94 -19.02 -40.62
C PRO A 145 0.69 -18.62 -39.82
N GLY A 146 0.83 -18.08 -38.60
CA GLY A 146 -0.32 -17.57 -37.83
C GLY A 146 -1.03 -16.36 -38.44
N PHE A 147 -0.31 -15.48 -39.14
CA PHE A 147 -0.89 -14.29 -39.78
C PHE A 147 -1.62 -14.66 -41.09
N ALA A 148 -1.18 -15.72 -41.77
CA ALA A 148 -1.86 -16.25 -42.94
C ALA A 148 -3.24 -16.83 -42.61
N GLU A 149 -3.40 -17.49 -41.45
CA GLU A 149 -4.71 -17.95 -40.97
C GLU A 149 -5.64 -16.76 -40.62
N PHE A 150 -5.10 -15.69 -40.01
CA PHE A 150 -5.88 -14.48 -39.72
C PHE A 150 -6.45 -13.81 -40.97
N LEU A 151 -5.68 -13.76 -42.07
CA LEU A 151 -6.18 -13.23 -43.35
C LEU A 151 -7.24 -14.13 -43.97
N ARG A 152 -7.15 -15.45 -43.73
CA ARG A 152 -8.04 -16.45 -44.30
C ARG A 152 -9.42 -16.49 -43.61
N ASP A 153 -9.47 -16.22 -42.30
CA ASP A 153 -10.71 -16.02 -41.54
C ASP A 153 -11.45 -14.71 -41.92
N GLY A 154 -10.77 -13.76 -42.56
CA GLY A 154 -11.34 -12.48 -42.99
C GLY A 154 -11.91 -12.45 -44.41
N GLU A 155 -11.67 -13.51 -45.22
CA GLU A 155 -12.16 -13.63 -46.60
C GLU A 155 -13.38 -14.56 -46.76
N GLU A 156 -13.93 -15.09 -45.66
CA GLU A 156 -15.27 -15.71 -45.61
C GLU A 156 -16.36 -14.70 -45.22
#